data_AF-A0A7X7RKY1-F1
#
_entry.id   AF-A0A7X7RKY1-F1
#
_cell.length_a   1.000
_cell.length_b   1.000
_cell.length_c   1.000
_cell.angle_alpha   90.00
_cell.angle_beta   90.00
_cell.angle_gamma   90.00
#
_symmetry.space_group_name_H-M   'P 1'
#
loop_
_entity.id
_entity.type
_entity.pdbx_description
1 polymer ?
#
loop_
_entity_poly.entity_id
_entity_poly.type
_entity_poly.pdbx_seq_one_letter_code
_entity_poly.pdbx_strand_id
1 'polypeptide(L)'
;MVAACRDGHGGEAFFQTLARADSPAQVLEELQNIPANRTMPDQWESQILARILQKHTVILVTDRCDPALVQAMHLKHASNAAAALAMARKIKGPAARIAVIPDGVSVIAGKISP
;
A
#
# COMPACT_ATOMS: atom_id res chain seq x y z
N MET A 1 -1.88 -7.51 -0.78
CA MET A 1 -0.51 -7.76 -0.30
C MET A 1 -0.60 -8.75 0.85
N VAL A 2 0.25 -9.77 0.89
CA VAL A 2 0.35 -10.69 2.03
C VAL A 2 1.72 -10.49 2.65
N ALA A 3 1.79 -9.91 3.84
CA ALA A 3 3.03 -9.63 4.54
C ALA A 3 2.77 -9.56 6.04
N ALA A 4 3.63 -10.17 6.85
CA ALA A 4 3.43 -10.21 8.30
C ALA A 4 3.53 -8.81 8.93
N CYS A 5 4.50 -7.99 8.53
CA CYS A 5 4.74 -6.66 9.13
C CYS A 5 4.81 -6.72 10.67
N ARG A 6 5.51 -7.73 11.20
CA ARG A 6 5.58 -8.04 12.65
C ARG A 6 6.10 -6.87 13.48
N ASP A 7 6.98 -6.08 12.91
CA ASP A 7 7.62 -4.93 13.58
C ASP A 7 6.87 -3.61 13.33
N GLY A 8 5.66 -3.67 12.77
CA GLY A 8 4.82 -2.50 12.52
C GLY A 8 5.08 -1.84 11.17
N HIS A 9 5.14 -0.51 11.18
CA HIS A 9 5.16 0.34 9.98
C HIS A 9 6.55 0.49 9.35
N GLY A 10 7.63 0.13 10.05
CA GLY A 10 9.00 0.12 9.51
C GLY A 10 9.72 1.47 9.47
N GLY A 11 9.05 2.58 9.80
CA GLY A 11 9.66 3.91 9.90
C GLY A 11 8.66 4.97 10.35
N GLU A 12 9.01 5.79 11.35
CA GLU A 12 8.08 6.78 11.92
C GLU A 12 7.74 7.88 10.91
N ALA A 13 8.74 8.37 10.16
CA ALA A 13 8.52 9.38 9.13
C ALA A 13 7.61 8.85 8.01
N PHE A 14 7.82 7.60 7.59
CA PHE A 14 6.94 6.91 6.65
C PHE A 14 5.48 6.86 7.14
N PHE A 15 5.27 6.38 8.37
CA PHE A 15 3.94 6.27 8.95
C PHE A 15 3.25 7.63 9.07
N GLN A 16 3.92 8.62 9.64
CA GLN A 16 3.35 9.96 9.86
C GLN A 16 3.04 10.68 8.54
N THR A 17 3.87 10.51 7.52
CA THR A 17 3.64 11.13 6.19
C THR A 17 2.33 10.63 5.59
N LEU A 18 2.04 9.34 5.70
CA LEU A 18 0.80 8.76 5.18
C LEU A 18 -0.38 9.00 6.10
N ALA A 19 -0.21 8.78 7.42
CA ALA A 19 -1.31 8.81 8.39
C ALA A 19 -1.88 10.20 8.65
N ARG A 20 -1.10 11.27 8.41
CA ARG A 20 -1.55 12.66 8.60
C ARG A 20 -2.23 13.25 7.39
N ALA A 21 -2.01 12.67 6.20
CA ALA A 21 -2.63 13.16 4.99
C ALA A 21 -4.09 12.73 4.95
N ASP A 22 -4.96 13.57 4.38
CA ASP A 22 -6.36 13.21 4.15
C ASP A 22 -6.48 12.17 3.04
N SER A 23 -5.50 12.12 2.13
CA SER A 23 -5.47 11.15 1.03
C SER A 23 -4.07 10.86 0.48
N PRO A 24 -3.88 9.71 -0.19
CA PRO A 24 -2.65 9.43 -0.94
C PRO A 24 -2.32 10.46 -2.02
N ALA A 25 -3.34 11.12 -2.59
CA ALA A 25 -3.13 12.16 -3.61
C ALA A 25 -2.45 13.41 -3.01
N GLN A 26 -2.86 13.79 -1.79
CA GLN A 26 -2.26 14.89 -1.05
C GLN A 26 -0.78 14.59 -0.75
N VAL A 27 -0.44 13.37 -0.30
CA VAL A 27 0.95 12.96 -0.07
C VAL A 27 1.80 13.17 -1.33
N LEU A 28 1.31 12.76 -2.50
CA LEU A 28 2.05 12.95 -3.75
C LEU A 28 2.23 14.42 -4.11
N GLU A 29 1.21 15.24 -3.88
CA GLU A 29 1.25 16.68 -4.14
C GLU A 29 2.25 17.39 -3.24
N GLU A 30 2.31 17.04 -1.96
CA GLU A 30 3.25 17.62 -1.02
C GLU A 30 4.69 17.20 -1.36
N LEU A 31 4.92 15.89 -1.58
CA LEU A 31 6.27 15.35 -1.78
C LEU A 31 6.88 15.75 -3.13
N GLN A 32 6.09 15.94 -4.20
CA GLN A 32 6.62 16.36 -5.51
C GLN A 32 7.17 17.80 -5.52
N ASN A 33 6.74 18.62 -4.55
CA ASN A 33 7.17 20.01 -4.42
C ASN A 33 8.43 20.17 -3.55
N ILE A 34 8.92 19.09 -2.94
CA ILE A 34 10.15 19.08 -2.15
C ILE A 34 11.36 19.06 -3.09
N PRO A 35 12.29 20.04 -3.01
CA PRO A 35 13.48 20.03 -3.85
C PRO A 35 14.40 18.87 -3.47
N ALA A 36 15.12 18.32 -4.45
CA ALA A 36 15.94 17.10 -4.27
C ALA A 36 16.96 17.20 -3.11
N ASN A 37 17.51 18.39 -2.87
CA ASN A 37 18.45 18.65 -1.77
C ASN A 37 17.80 18.79 -0.38
N ARG A 38 16.47 18.59 -0.27
CA ARG A 38 15.70 18.61 0.98
C ARG A 38 14.83 17.37 1.16
N THR A 39 15.18 16.27 0.50
CA THR A 39 14.47 14.99 0.65
C THR A 39 14.42 14.58 2.12
N MET A 40 13.23 14.30 2.62
CA MET A 40 13.00 13.90 4.01
C MET A 40 13.27 12.40 4.23
N PRO A 41 13.51 11.95 5.49
CA PRO A 41 13.54 10.53 5.81
C PRO A 41 12.28 9.81 5.31
N ASP A 42 12.46 8.64 4.72
CA ASP A 42 11.40 7.78 4.16
C ASP A 42 10.44 8.43 3.14
N GLN A 43 10.79 9.60 2.60
CA GLN A 43 9.99 10.29 1.58
C GLN A 43 9.75 9.40 0.36
N TRP A 44 10.81 8.72 -0.10
CA TRP A 44 10.74 7.87 -1.29
C TRP A 44 9.77 6.70 -1.12
N GLU A 45 9.78 6.03 0.04
CA GLU A 45 8.90 4.90 0.31
C GLU A 45 7.44 5.36 0.42
N SER A 46 7.22 6.48 1.12
CA SER A 46 5.91 7.13 1.22
C SER A 46 5.36 7.52 -0.15
N GLN A 47 6.21 8.08 -1.02
CA GLN A 47 5.84 8.48 -2.37
C GLN A 47 5.45 7.29 -3.24
N ILE A 48 6.18 6.17 -3.14
CA ILE A 48 5.87 4.96 -3.91
C ILE A 48 4.54 4.34 -3.45
N LEU A 49 4.32 4.21 -2.14
CA LEU A 49 3.05 3.67 -1.62
C LEU A 49 1.88 4.59 -1.97
N ALA A 50 2.02 5.91 -1.80
CA ALA A 50 0.99 6.88 -2.15
C ALA A 50 0.61 6.80 -3.64
N ARG A 51 1.60 6.61 -4.53
CA ARG A 51 1.36 6.43 -5.97
C ARG A 51 0.55 5.17 -6.29
N ILE A 52 0.76 4.10 -5.55
CA ILE A 52 -0.03 2.86 -5.67
C ILE A 52 -1.46 3.13 -5.17
N LEU A 53 -1.60 3.69 -3.97
CA LEU A 53 -2.89 3.93 -3.32
C LEU A 53 -3.78 4.93 -4.06
N GLN A 54 -3.19 5.90 -4.76
CA GLN A 54 -3.92 6.83 -5.63
C GLN A 54 -4.67 6.10 -6.77
N LYS A 55 -4.14 4.97 -7.24
CA LYS A 55 -4.68 4.23 -8.40
C LYS A 55 -5.37 2.93 -8.03
N HIS A 56 -5.03 2.36 -6.88
CA HIS A 56 -5.39 1.00 -6.51
C HIS A 56 -5.82 0.91 -5.04
N THR A 57 -6.91 0.20 -4.79
CA THR A 57 -7.22 -0.23 -3.43
C THR A 57 -6.28 -1.37 -3.05
N VAL A 58 -5.50 -1.18 -1.99
CA VAL A 58 -4.61 -2.21 -1.44
C VAL A 58 -5.22 -2.77 -0.16
N ILE A 59 -5.38 -4.10 -0.14
CA ILE A 59 -5.75 -4.86 1.06
C ILE A 59 -4.48 -5.55 1.56
N LEU A 60 -4.03 -5.21 2.76
CA LEU A 60 -2.95 -5.88 3.46
C LEU A 60 -3.52 -7.03 4.29
N VAL A 61 -3.00 -8.23 4.02
CA VAL A 61 -3.31 -9.44 4.76
C VAL A 61 -2.24 -9.65 5.82
N THR A 62 -2.62 -9.51 7.08
CA THR A 62 -1.74 -9.74 8.23
C THR A 62 -2.53 -10.02 9.50
N ASP A 63 -2.03 -10.94 10.31
CA ASP A 63 -2.43 -11.19 11.70
C ASP A 63 -1.32 -10.79 12.70
N ARG A 64 -0.23 -10.16 12.23
CA ARG A 64 0.97 -9.83 13.03
C ARG A 64 1.25 -8.34 13.14
N CYS A 65 0.36 -7.47 12.65
CA CYS A 65 0.48 -6.03 12.70
C CYS A 65 -0.84 -5.41 13.19
N ASP A 66 -0.76 -4.30 13.92
CA ASP A 66 -1.95 -3.59 14.41
C ASP A 66 -2.81 -3.10 13.23
N PRO A 67 -4.08 -3.54 13.11
CA PRO A 67 -4.98 -3.08 12.06
C PRO A 67 -5.16 -1.55 12.03
N ALA A 68 -5.05 -0.85 13.16
CA ALA A 68 -5.17 0.59 13.22
C ALA A 68 -4.02 1.30 12.49
N LEU A 69 -2.78 0.81 12.62
CA LEU A 69 -1.63 1.33 11.88
C LEU A 69 -1.80 1.14 10.37
N VAL A 70 -2.29 -0.03 9.96
CA VAL A 70 -2.56 -0.35 8.56
C VAL A 70 -3.60 0.61 7.99
N GLN A 71 -4.72 0.77 8.70
CA GLN A 71 -5.84 1.61 8.26
C GLN A 71 -5.49 3.10 8.24
N ALA A 72 -4.68 3.57 9.19
CA ALA A 72 -4.20 4.95 9.23
C ALA A 72 -3.40 5.31 7.97
N MET A 73 -2.65 4.36 7.38
CA MET A 73 -1.92 4.56 6.11
C MET A 73 -2.79 4.36 4.86
N HIS A 74 -4.11 4.51 4.97
CA HIS A 74 -5.10 4.35 3.88
C HIS A 74 -5.17 2.94 3.25
N LEU A 75 -4.60 1.93 3.91
CA LEU A 75 -4.73 0.53 3.49
C LEU A 75 -6.01 -0.07 4.05
N LYS A 76 -6.57 -1.06 3.35
CA LYS A 76 -7.57 -1.95 3.96
C LYS A 76 -6.86 -3.09 4.67
N HIS A 77 -7.37 -3.49 5.83
CA HIS A 77 -6.85 -4.64 6.59
C HIS A 77 -7.74 -5.88 6.38
N ALA A 78 -7.10 -7.05 6.33
CA ALA A 78 -7.74 -8.35 6.47
C ALA A 78 -6.85 -9.29 7.27
N SER A 79 -7.43 -10.13 8.12
CA SER A 79 -6.69 -11.09 8.95
C SER A 79 -6.22 -12.35 8.20
N ASN A 80 -6.80 -12.64 7.03
CA ASN A 80 -6.42 -13.79 6.21
C ASN A 80 -6.78 -13.58 4.73
N ALA A 81 -6.23 -14.44 3.87
CA ALA A 81 -6.40 -14.35 2.43
C ALA A 81 -7.87 -14.51 1.96
N ALA A 82 -8.65 -15.36 2.63
CA ALA A 82 -10.05 -15.58 2.29
C ALA A 82 -10.89 -14.32 2.53
N ALA A 83 -10.69 -13.65 3.67
CA ALA A 83 -11.34 -12.38 3.99
C ALA A 83 -10.96 -11.27 3.01
N ALA A 84 -9.67 -11.18 2.64
CA ALA A 84 -9.20 -10.21 1.65
C ALA A 84 -9.80 -10.47 0.27
N LEU A 85 -9.89 -11.73 -0.15
CA LEU A 85 -10.47 -12.09 -1.45
C LEU A 85 -11.97 -11.79 -1.49
N ALA A 86 -12.70 -12.06 -0.42
CA ALA A 86 -14.11 -11.70 -0.30
C ALA A 86 -14.31 -10.18 -0.40
N MET A 87 -13.47 -9.39 0.28
CA MET A 87 -13.47 -7.94 0.19
C MET A 87 -13.15 -7.44 -1.22
N ALA A 88 -12.12 -8.00 -1.87
CA ALA A 88 -11.73 -7.64 -3.23
C ALA A 88 -12.87 -7.93 -4.24
N ARG A 89 -13.55 -9.08 -4.12
CA ARG A 89 -14.69 -9.43 -4.97
C ARG A 89 -15.90 -8.52 -4.74
N LYS A 90 -16.15 -8.05 -3.51
CA LYS A 90 -17.18 -7.03 -3.26
C LYS A 90 -16.86 -5.71 -3.98
N ILE A 91 -15.58 -5.33 -4.07
CA ILE A 91 -15.14 -4.09 -4.71
C ILE A 91 -15.12 -4.20 -6.24
N LYS A 92 -14.68 -5.34 -6.80
CA LYS A 92 -14.46 -5.50 -8.25
C LYS A 92 -15.52 -6.31 -8.98
N GLY A 93 -16.39 -7.01 -8.26
CA GLY A 93 -17.38 -7.94 -8.80
C GLY A 93 -16.97 -9.41 -8.65
N PRO A 94 -17.96 -10.33 -8.55
CA PRO A 94 -17.72 -11.74 -8.25
C PRO A 94 -16.96 -12.49 -9.35
N ALA A 95 -17.03 -12.02 -10.60
CA ALA A 95 -16.37 -12.59 -11.76
C ALA A 95 -15.02 -11.93 -12.11
N ALA A 96 -14.49 -11.06 -11.23
CA ALA A 96 -13.21 -10.41 -11.46
C ALA A 96 -12.08 -11.44 -11.65
N ARG A 97 -11.27 -11.25 -12.69
CA ARG A 97 -10.08 -12.08 -12.93
C ARG A 97 -9.03 -11.82 -11.86
N ILE A 98 -8.30 -12.87 -11.49
CA ILE A 98 -7.26 -12.82 -10.45
C ILE A 98 -5.94 -13.22 -11.10
N ALA A 99 -4.95 -12.34 -10.96
CA ALA A 99 -3.56 -12.69 -11.18
C ALA A 99 -2.92 -12.99 -9.81
N VAL A 100 -2.14 -14.06 -9.73
CA VAL A 100 -1.44 -14.47 -8.50
C VAL A 100 0.06 -14.34 -8.72
N ILE A 101 0.72 -13.59 -7.84
CA ILE A 101 2.18 -13.46 -7.78
C ILE A 101 2.60 -14.02 -6.41
N PRO A 102 3.07 -15.27 -6.33
CA PRO A 102 3.37 -15.92 -5.05
C PRO A 102 4.47 -15.22 -4.26
N ASP A 103 5.47 -14.69 -4.97
CA ASP A 103 6.55 -13.89 -4.42
C ASP A 103 6.69 -12.60 -5.25
N GLY A 104 6.27 -11.49 -4.66
CA GLY A 104 6.23 -10.18 -5.32
C GLY A 104 7.58 -9.48 -5.39
N VAL A 105 8.57 -9.90 -4.59
CA VAL A 105 9.89 -9.23 -4.53
C VAL A 105 10.93 -9.90 -5.42
N SER A 106 10.69 -11.13 -5.88
CA SER A 106 11.60 -11.86 -6.76
C SER A 106 11.32 -11.74 -8.26
N VAL A 107 10.34 -10.90 -8.66
CA VAL A 107 9.89 -10.80 -10.05
C VAL A 107 10.02 -9.38 -10.63
N ILE A 108 10.27 -9.30 -11.94
CA ILE A 108 10.16 -8.06 -12.72
C ILE A 108 8.93 -8.17 -13.62
N ALA A 109 7.91 -7.35 -13.37
CA ALA A 109 6.68 -7.36 -14.17
C ALA A 109 6.89 -6.62 -15.50
N GLY A 110 6.93 -7.38 -16.60
CA GLY A 110 6.94 -6.82 -17.96
C GLY A 110 5.54 -6.48 -18.46
N LYS A 111 5.39 -5.31 -19.07
CA LYS A 111 4.17 -5.00 -19.84
C LYS A 111 4.30 -5.67 -21.21
N ILE A 112 3.39 -6.58 -21.52
CA ILE A 112 3.25 -7.09 -22.88
C ILE A 112 2.49 -6.01 -23.66
N SER A 113 3.18 -5.34 -24.58
CA SER A 113 2.51 -4.48 -25.56
C SER A 113 1.57 -5.33 -26.41
N PRO A 114 0.38 -4.83 -26.78
CA PRO A 114 -0.48 -5.53 -27.74
C PRO A 114 0.22 -5.72 -29.08
#